data_AF-A0A1F9KMK2-F1
#
_entry.id   AF-A0A1F9KMK2-F1
#
_cell.length_a   1.000
_cell.length_b   1.000
_cell.length_c   1.000
_cell.angle_alpha   90.00
_cell.angle_beta   90.00
_cell.angle_gamma   90.00
#
_symmetry.space_group_name_H-M   'P 1'
#
loop_
_entity.id
_entity.type
_entity.pdbx_description
1 polymer ?
#
loop_
_entity_poly.entity_id
_entity_poly.type
_entity_poly.pdbx_seq_one_letter_code
_entity_poly.pdbx_strand_id
1 'polypeptide(L)'
;MARRPRIHFPGALFHVITRGNQRQVIFKEPEDFRHFQEFLAKAQKQWLVKLYAYALMPNHVHLLLQVRHIPLSKMMQTLLHRYTHYYNKRYRKVGHLFQGRYKAILCERDEYLLELVRYIHLNPVRAKLVKTPQAYPWSSHRIYLGGTDSGGVAVEEILAQWSKQRKQAVKGYERFVADGLSQGHMEKYYEVKKQRYLGEDEFVDRIEEQLSEAETEAPVRITMTEIMGEVASGWNMAASEIQSKRRGRLEAMLRAVAAHVGREIGGITLTKAAGYLRRDLATLSTGVRALEQKMKEDAKLRQRVESLIERLKQGRKKHYQ
;
A
#
# COMPACT_ATOMS: atom_id res chain seq x y z
N MET A 1 -1.84 -19.01 -6.83
CA MET A 1 -2.44 -18.78 -5.49
C MET A 1 -2.93 -17.35 -5.36
N ALA A 2 -4.16 -17.18 -4.85
CA ALA A 2 -4.69 -15.88 -4.47
C ALA A 2 -3.81 -15.29 -3.36
N ARG A 3 -3.42 -14.02 -3.52
CA ARG A 3 -2.52 -13.34 -2.58
C ARG A 3 -3.34 -12.70 -1.47
N ARG A 4 -2.92 -12.88 -0.21
CA ARG A 4 -3.54 -12.21 0.93
C ARG A 4 -3.43 -10.67 0.80
N PRO A 5 -4.46 -9.91 1.21
CA PRO A 5 -4.43 -8.45 1.26
C PRO A 5 -3.24 -7.91 2.06
N ARG A 6 -2.74 -6.72 1.72
CA ARG A 6 -1.73 -6.05 2.53
C ARG A 6 -2.42 -5.40 3.73
N ILE A 7 -1.79 -5.54 4.89
CA ILE A 7 -2.25 -4.93 6.14
C ILE A 7 -2.07 -3.43 6.01
N HIS A 8 -3.09 -2.68 6.40
CA HIS A 8 -3.03 -1.23 6.44
C HIS A 8 -4.01 -0.72 7.50
N PHE A 9 -3.49 0.09 8.42
CA PHE A 9 -4.28 0.92 9.32
C PHE A 9 -3.48 2.19 9.62
N PRO A 10 -4.14 3.30 9.97
CA PRO A 10 -3.46 4.53 10.36
C PRO A 10 -2.50 4.30 11.52
N GLY A 11 -1.24 4.73 11.39
CA GLY A 11 -0.22 4.57 12.40
C GLY A 11 0.61 3.29 12.27
N ALA A 12 0.26 2.38 11.36
CA ALA A 12 1.02 1.15 11.14
C ALA A 12 2.49 1.43 10.78
N LEU A 13 3.40 0.81 11.54
CA LEU A 13 4.85 0.86 11.33
C LEU A 13 5.28 -0.35 10.48
N PHE A 14 6.08 -0.11 9.46
CA PHE A 14 6.56 -1.14 8.55
C PHE A 14 8.07 -1.11 8.40
N HIS A 15 8.71 -2.27 8.58
CA HIS A 15 10.02 -2.55 8.03
C HIS A 15 9.88 -3.04 6.60
N VAL A 16 10.32 -2.23 5.64
CA VAL A 16 10.20 -2.48 4.22
C VAL A 16 11.54 -2.91 3.65
N ILE A 17 11.52 -4.00 2.88
CA ILE A 17 12.70 -4.53 2.20
C ILE A 17 12.36 -4.73 0.72
N THR A 18 13.20 -4.19 -0.15
CA THR A 18 13.15 -4.48 -1.60
C THR A 18 14.53 -4.88 -2.09
N ARG A 19 14.61 -5.84 -3.02
CA ARG A 19 15.88 -6.43 -3.49
C ARG A 19 15.90 -6.56 -5.00
N GLY A 20 17.07 -6.33 -5.59
CA GLY A 20 17.31 -6.48 -7.02
C GLY A 20 17.05 -7.89 -7.51
N ASN A 21 16.45 -8.02 -8.69
CA ASN A 21 16.16 -9.30 -9.32
C ASN A 21 17.44 -10.14 -9.42
N GLN A 22 17.36 -11.43 -9.08
CA GLN A 22 18.53 -12.31 -8.96
C GLN A 22 19.64 -11.77 -8.03
N ARG A 23 19.29 -10.98 -7.01
CA ARG A 23 20.22 -10.30 -6.08
C ARG A 23 21.20 -9.35 -6.79
N GLN A 24 20.88 -8.91 -8.01
CA GLN A 24 21.73 -8.00 -8.78
C GLN A 24 21.94 -6.67 -8.04
N VAL A 25 23.08 -6.05 -8.31
CA VAL A 25 23.36 -4.68 -7.88
C VAL A 25 22.35 -3.74 -8.55
N ILE A 26 21.63 -2.97 -7.73
CA ILE A 26 20.64 -1.98 -8.14
C ILE A 26 21.15 -0.55 -8.02
N PHE A 27 22.24 -0.33 -7.28
CA PHE A 27 22.98 0.94 -7.23
C PHE A 27 24.43 0.67 -7.64
N LYS A 28 24.80 1.05 -8.86
CA LYS A 28 26.13 0.85 -9.41
C LYS A 28 27.02 2.05 -9.16
N GLU A 29 26.45 3.24 -9.24
CA GLU A 29 27.16 4.51 -9.10
C GLU A 29 26.55 5.37 -7.98
N PRO A 30 27.32 6.30 -7.38
CA PRO A 30 26.82 7.27 -6.41
C PRO A 30 25.55 8.02 -6.84
N GLU A 31 25.42 8.33 -8.13
CA GLU A 31 24.24 8.99 -8.69
C GLU A 31 22.97 8.15 -8.52
N ASP A 32 23.07 6.82 -8.58
CA ASP A 32 21.91 5.93 -8.44
C ASP A 32 21.30 6.06 -7.04
N PHE A 33 22.16 6.09 -6.02
CA PHE A 33 21.75 6.29 -4.63
C PHE A 33 21.09 7.66 -4.44
N ARG A 34 21.67 8.72 -5.01
CA ARG A 34 21.12 10.09 -4.94
C ARG A 34 19.74 10.17 -5.58
N HIS A 35 19.56 9.63 -6.79
CA HIS A 35 18.24 9.61 -7.44
C HIS A 35 17.21 8.82 -6.64
N PHE A 36 17.61 7.72 -6.01
CA PHE A 36 16.71 6.96 -5.14
C PHE A 36 16.29 7.77 -3.90
N GLN A 37 17.24 8.44 -3.24
CA GLN A 37 16.95 9.32 -2.10
C GLN A 37 15.98 10.44 -2.51
N GLU A 38 16.19 11.07 -3.67
CA GLU A 38 15.28 12.09 -4.20
C GLU A 38 13.88 11.55 -4.49
N PHE A 39 13.77 10.37 -5.12
CA PHE A 39 12.48 9.74 -5.37
C PHE A 39 11.78 9.32 -4.07
N LEU A 40 12.54 8.86 -3.08
CA LEU A 40 12.05 8.51 -1.76
C LEU A 40 11.48 9.75 -1.05
N ALA A 41 12.22 10.85 -1.01
CA ALA A 41 11.79 12.12 -0.44
C ALA A 41 10.51 12.64 -1.10
N LYS A 42 10.45 12.62 -2.44
CA LYS A 42 9.27 13.03 -3.21
C LYS A 42 8.07 12.14 -2.92
N ALA A 43 8.26 10.81 -2.88
CA ALA A 43 7.18 9.87 -2.59
C ALA A 43 6.67 10.00 -1.14
N GLN A 44 7.58 10.17 -0.19
CA GLN A 44 7.26 10.40 1.22
C GLN A 44 6.35 11.63 1.37
N LYS A 45 6.76 12.77 0.80
CA LYS A 45 6.00 14.03 0.84
C LYS A 45 4.64 13.88 0.16
N GLN A 46 4.60 13.26 -1.02
CA GLN A 46 3.37 13.07 -1.80
C GLN A 46 2.33 12.23 -1.06
N TRP A 47 2.77 11.20 -0.34
CA TRP A 47 1.87 10.21 0.27
C TRP A 47 1.76 10.33 1.79
N LEU A 48 2.32 11.40 2.37
CA LEU A 48 2.27 11.71 3.81
C LEU A 48 2.70 10.54 4.70
N VAL A 49 3.70 9.80 4.23
CA VAL A 49 4.32 8.71 4.98
C VAL A 49 5.44 9.28 5.81
N LYS A 50 5.63 8.80 7.04
CA LYS A 50 6.76 9.19 7.87
C LYS A 50 7.91 8.20 7.71
N LEU A 51 9.12 8.69 7.47
CA LEU A 51 10.32 7.88 7.31
C LEU A 51 11.20 8.05 8.55
N TYR A 52 11.48 6.96 9.27
CA TYR A 52 12.34 6.99 10.45
C TYR A 52 13.78 6.63 10.13
N ALA A 53 13.99 5.61 9.30
CA ALA A 53 15.33 5.18 8.93
C ALA A 53 15.35 4.56 7.54
N TYR A 54 16.49 4.70 6.87
CA TYR A 54 16.82 3.96 5.65
C TYR A 54 18.30 3.56 5.62
N ALA A 55 18.56 2.47 4.90
CA ALA A 55 19.87 2.08 4.40
C ALA A 55 19.71 1.56 2.96
N LEU A 56 20.36 2.22 2.01
CA LEU A 56 20.38 1.82 0.61
C LEU A 56 21.62 0.96 0.39
N MET A 57 21.45 -0.35 0.28
CA MET A 57 22.54 -1.32 0.09
C MET A 57 22.72 -1.59 -1.41
N PRO A 58 23.90 -2.00 -1.91
CA PRO A 58 24.16 -2.13 -3.35
C PRO A 58 23.11 -2.94 -4.13
N ASN A 59 22.53 -4.00 -3.54
CA ASN A 59 21.53 -4.86 -4.17
C ASN A 59 20.14 -4.85 -3.48
N HIS A 60 19.93 -4.08 -2.41
CA HIS A 60 18.65 -4.03 -1.71
C HIS A 60 18.48 -2.76 -0.87
N VAL A 61 17.27 -2.51 -0.41
CA VAL A 61 16.94 -1.31 0.38
C VAL A 61 16.18 -1.73 1.63
N HIS A 62 16.55 -1.13 2.76
CA HIS A 62 15.79 -1.17 4.01
C HIS A 62 15.18 0.19 4.31
N LEU A 63 13.88 0.24 4.59
CA LEU A 63 13.17 1.44 5.03
C LEU A 63 12.36 1.12 6.29
N LEU A 64 12.29 2.07 7.22
CA LEU A 64 11.37 2.06 8.36
C LEU A 64 10.36 3.19 8.18
N LEU A 65 9.12 2.82 7.87
CA LEU A 65 8.09 3.73 7.42
C LEU A 65 6.86 3.60 8.30
N GLN A 66 6.23 4.72 8.65
CA GLN A 66 4.91 4.71 9.27
C GLN A 66 3.90 5.40 8.37
N VAL A 67 2.82 4.69 8.09
CA VAL A 67 1.72 5.21 7.28
C VAL A 67 0.68 5.91 8.13
N ARG A 68 -0.04 6.84 7.51
CA ARG A 68 -1.28 7.39 8.03
C ARG A 68 -2.46 6.68 7.35
N HIS A 69 -3.41 7.43 6.83
CA HIS A 69 -4.62 6.91 6.19
C HIS A 69 -4.38 6.36 4.78
N ILE A 70 -3.22 6.64 4.15
CA ILE A 70 -2.92 6.16 2.80
C ILE A 70 -2.13 4.85 2.89
N PRO A 71 -2.53 3.80 2.15
CA PRO A 71 -1.79 2.54 2.10
C PRO A 71 -0.34 2.72 1.62
N LEU A 72 0.58 2.02 2.29
CA LEU A 72 2.01 1.95 1.94
C LEU A 72 2.25 1.60 0.46
N SER A 73 1.34 0.83 -0.14
CA SER A 73 1.40 0.41 -1.54
C SER A 73 1.45 1.56 -2.53
N LYS A 74 0.78 2.68 -2.26
CA LYS A 74 0.80 3.85 -3.14
C LYS A 74 2.18 4.48 -3.20
N MET A 75 2.78 4.75 -2.04
CA MET A 75 4.14 5.28 -1.93
C MET A 75 5.16 4.36 -2.58
N MET A 76 5.15 3.08 -2.23
CA MET A 76 6.13 2.12 -2.75
C MET A 76 5.98 1.90 -4.25
N GLN A 77 4.76 1.93 -4.79
CA GLN A 77 4.54 1.85 -6.24
C GLN A 77 5.17 3.06 -6.94
N THR A 78 4.93 4.29 -6.46
CA THR A 78 5.53 5.51 -7.04
C THR A 78 7.05 5.46 -6.98
N LEU A 79 7.62 5.12 -5.82
CA LEU A 79 9.07 5.07 -5.60
C LEU A 79 9.76 4.06 -6.52
N LEU A 80 9.32 2.79 -6.46
CA LEU A 80 9.98 1.72 -7.19
C LEU A 80 9.77 1.84 -8.70
N HIS A 81 8.63 2.35 -9.15
CA HIS A 81 8.37 2.60 -10.57
C HIS A 81 9.30 3.68 -11.12
N ARG A 82 9.40 4.83 -10.44
CA ARG A 82 10.28 5.94 -10.87
C ARG A 82 11.74 5.49 -10.91
N TYR A 83 12.19 4.79 -9.88
CA TYR A 83 13.57 4.31 -9.83
C TYR A 83 13.86 3.25 -10.90
N THR A 84 12.96 2.29 -11.12
CA THR A 84 13.11 1.28 -12.18
C THR A 84 13.19 1.94 -13.56
N HIS A 85 12.36 2.94 -13.82
CA HIS A 85 12.39 3.69 -15.08
C HIS A 85 13.71 4.42 -15.28
N TYR A 86 14.19 5.15 -14.25
CA TYR A 86 15.50 5.79 -14.24
C TYR A 86 16.63 4.79 -14.54
N TYR A 87 16.69 3.69 -13.78
CA TYR A 87 17.73 2.68 -13.90
C TYR A 87 17.74 2.03 -15.29
N ASN A 88 16.56 1.64 -15.80
CA ASN A 88 16.43 1.03 -17.12
C ASN A 88 16.87 1.98 -18.24
N LYS A 89 16.52 3.26 -18.14
CA LYS A 89 16.96 4.30 -19.09
C LYS A 89 18.48 4.49 -19.03
N ARG A 90 19.06 4.65 -17.82
CA ARG A 90 20.49 4.90 -17.61
C ARG A 90 21.36 3.73 -18.08
N TYR A 91 20.95 2.49 -17.77
CA TYR A 91 21.74 1.29 -18.04
C TYR A 91 21.27 0.49 -19.26
N ARG A 92 20.39 1.08 -20.09
CA ARG A 92 19.83 0.45 -21.30
C ARG A 92 19.29 -0.96 -21.02
N LYS A 93 18.55 -1.11 -19.92
CA LYS A 93 17.92 -2.38 -19.51
C LYS A 93 16.42 -2.38 -19.82
N VAL A 94 15.88 -3.59 -19.93
CA VAL A 94 14.45 -3.85 -20.09
C VAL A 94 13.98 -4.84 -19.02
N GLY A 95 12.69 -4.80 -18.70
CA GLY A 95 12.08 -5.71 -17.71
C GLY A 95 12.21 -5.26 -16.25
N HIS A 96 12.08 -6.24 -15.34
CA HIS A 96 11.98 -6.00 -13.91
C HIS A 96 13.36 -5.84 -13.24
N LEU A 97 13.57 -4.71 -12.57
CA LEU A 97 14.76 -4.46 -11.75
C LEU A 97 14.72 -5.20 -10.40
N PHE A 98 13.55 -5.29 -9.77
CA PHE A 98 13.37 -5.90 -8.45
C PHE A 98 12.82 -7.33 -8.55
N GLN A 99 13.07 -8.18 -7.53
CA GLN A 99 12.61 -9.59 -7.45
C GLN A 99 11.08 -9.77 -7.42
N GLY A 100 10.31 -8.68 -7.46
CA GLY A 100 8.87 -8.68 -7.37
C GLY A 100 8.40 -7.55 -6.46
N ARG A 101 7.39 -7.84 -5.63
CA ARG A 101 6.88 -6.87 -4.66
C ARG A 101 7.87 -6.71 -3.50
N TYR A 102 7.95 -5.51 -2.96
CA TYR A 102 8.62 -5.27 -1.68
C TYR A 102 7.98 -6.11 -0.56
N LYS A 103 8.83 -6.59 0.35
CA LYS A 103 8.43 -7.15 1.65
C LYS A 103 8.07 -5.97 2.55
N ALA A 104 6.95 -6.08 3.26
CA ALA A 104 6.55 -5.13 4.29
C ALA A 104 6.16 -5.93 5.52
N ILE A 105 6.99 -5.83 6.54
CA ILE A 105 6.81 -6.46 7.84
C ILE A 105 6.14 -5.42 8.71
N LEU A 106 4.93 -5.72 9.22
CA LEU A 106 4.26 -4.89 10.20
C LEU A 106 4.99 -5.06 11.54
N CYS A 107 5.32 -3.94 12.18
CA CYS A 107 6.09 -3.91 13.41
C CYS A 107 5.27 -3.31 14.54
N GLU A 108 5.32 -3.92 15.71
CA GLU A 108 4.83 -3.31 16.93
C GLU A 108 5.72 -2.11 17.28
N ARG A 109 5.12 -0.92 17.30
CA ARG A 109 5.88 0.33 17.31
C ARG A 109 6.68 0.49 18.59
N ASP A 110 6.04 0.32 19.74
CA ASP A 110 6.63 0.69 21.03
C ASP A 110 7.81 -0.22 21.39
N GLU A 111 7.76 -1.48 20.94
CA GLU A 111 8.83 -2.44 21.15
C GLU A 111 9.96 -2.32 20.11
N TYR A 112 9.63 -2.16 18.82
CA TYR A 112 10.59 -2.34 17.74
C TYR A 112 11.10 -1.05 17.08
N LEU A 113 10.52 0.13 17.36
CA LEU A 113 10.88 1.36 16.64
C LEU A 113 12.38 1.69 16.73
N LEU A 114 12.90 1.87 17.95
CA LEU A 114 14.30 2.23 18.17
C LEU A 114 15.25 1.13 17.70
N GLU A 115 14.88 -0.11 18.01
CA GLU A 115 15.63 -1.29 17.63
C GLU A 115 15.77 -1.45 16.11
N LEU A 116 14.70 -1.18 15.34
CA LEU A 116 14.75 -1.21 13.89
C LEU A 116 15.54 -0.05 13.30
N VAL A 117 15.48 1.16 13.91
CA VAL A 117 16.37 2.27 13.51
C VAL A 117 17.82 1.83 13.62
N ARG A 118 18.22 1.31 14.77
CA ARG A 118 19.57 0.78 15.01
C ARG A 118 19.93 -0.35 14.06
N TYR A 119 19.05 -1.35 13.91
CA TYR A 119 19.26 -2.46 12.98
C TYR A 119 19.54 -1.94 11.56
N ILE A 120 18.73 -1.01 11.05
CA ILE A 120 18.89 -0.47 9.70
C ILE A 120 20.21 0.30 9.55
N HIS A 121 20.59 1.12 10.52
CA HIS A 121 21.85 1.87 10.45
C HIS A 121 23.09 1.00 10.59
N LEU A 122 22.98 -0.15 11.26
CA LEU A 122 24.05 -1.13 11.38
C LEU A 122 24.15 -2.11 10.20
N ASN A 123 23.16 -2.14 9.30
CA ASN A 123 23.19 -3.05 8.14
C ASN A 123 24.45 -2.91 7.27
N PRO A 124 24.90 -1.69 6.90
CA PRO A 124 26.15 -1.51 6.16
C PRO A 124 27.38 -2.13 6.83
N VAL A 125 27.46 -2.04 8.16
CA VAL A 125 28.56 -2.62 8.94
C VAL A 125 28.46 -4.14 8.99
N ARG A 126 27.27 -4.68 9.26
CA ARG A 126 27.01 -6.13 9.28
C ARG A 126 27.25 -6.78 7.92
N ALA A 127 26.96 -6.07 6.83
CA ALA A 127 27.28 -6.49 5.46
C ALA A 127 28.75 -6.29 5.08
N LYS A 128 29.61 -5.84 6.02
CA LYS A 128 31.05 -5.59 5.83
C LYS A 128 31.36 -4.57 4.72
N LEU A 129 30.43 -3.67 4.42
CA LEU A 129 30.65 -2.59 3.45
C LEU A 129 31.52 -1.47 4.04
N VAL A 130 31.41 -1.25 5.35
CA VAL A 130 32.16 -0.25 6.12
C VAL A 130 32.44 -0.78 7.52
N LYS A 131 33.44 -0.20 8.21
CA LYS A 131 33.75 -0.55 9.60
C LYS A 131 32.87 0.16 10.64
N THR A 132 32.36 1.34 10.32
CA THR A 132 31.52 2.14 11.22
C THR A 132 30.28 2.64 10.47
N PRO A 133 29.12 2.79 11.14
CA PRO A 133 27.90 3.23 10.47
C PRO A 133 28.01 4.64 9.86
N GLN A 134 28.84 5.51 10.46
CA GLN A 134 29.11 6.87 9.97
C GLN A 134 29.81 6.88 8.61
N ALA A 135 30.62 5.87 8.32
CA ALA A 135 31.35 5.76 7.06
C ALA A 135 30.46 5.40 5.87
N TYR A 136 29.20 5.00 6.09
CA TYR A 136 28.28 4.67 5.01
C TYR A 136 27.38 5.86 4.62
N PRO A 137 27.62 6.53 3.47
CA PRO A 137 26.89 7.75 3.11
C PRO A 137 25.43 7.48 2.69
N TRP A 138 25.10 6.24 2.31
CA TRP A 138 23.78 5.88 1.76
C TRP A 138 22.81 5.35 2.81
N SER A 139 23.00 5.77 4.07
CA SER A 139 22.05 5.53 5.16
C SER A 139 21.64 6.86 5.80
N SER A 140 20.48 6.85 6.43
CA SER A 140 20.01 7.99 7.24
C SER A 140 20.85 8.24 8.50
N HIS A 141 21.78 7.35 8.89
CA HIS A 141 22.50 7.43 10.16
C HIS A 141 23.20 8.78 10.36
N ARG A 142 23.85 9.31 9.31
CA ARG A 142 24.55 10.61 9.37
C ARG A 142 23.63 11.80 9.64
N ILE A 143 22.35 11.69 9.27
CA ILE A 143 21.35 12.74 9.51
C ILE A 143 21.08 12.88 11.02
N TYR A 144 21.03 11.75 11.72
CA TYR A 144 20.91 11.73 13.18
C TYR A 144 22.09 12.38 13.89
N LEU A 145 23.28 12.36 13.28
CA LEU A 145 24.49 12.98 13.82
C LEU A 145 24.60 14.47 13.49
N GLY A 146 23.54 15.09 12.95
CA GLY A 146 23.54 16.49 12.53
C GLY A 146 23.97 16.73 11.09
N GLY A 147 24.10 15.68 10.28
CA GLY A 147 24.28 15.82 8.83
C GLY A 147 23.03 16.35 8.13
N THR A 148 23.21 16.87 6.92
CA THR A 148 22.12 17.44 6.12
C THR A 148 21.05 16.41 5.79
N ASP A 149 19.79 16.76 6.06
CA ASP A 149 18.63 15.98 5.62
C ASP A 149 18.08 16.53 4.30
N SER A 150 18.21 15.75 3.22
CA SER A 150 17.57 16.03 1.94
C SER A 150 16.24 15.30 1.76
N GLY A 151 15.86 14.45 2.73
CA GLY A 151 14.82 13.43 2.58
C GLY A 151 13.61 13.55 3.50
N GLY A 152 13.68 14.34 4.58
CA GLY A 152 12.58 14.52 5.52
C GLY A 152 12.47 13.37 6.53
N VAL A 153 13.60 12.83 6.99
CA VAL A 153 13.64 11.78 8.00
C VAL A 153 13.15 12.34 9.33
N ALA A 154 12.27 11.61 10.02
CA ALA A 154 11.70 11.99 11.32
C ALA A 154 12.71 11.81 12.47
N VAL A 155 13.87 12.46 12.37
CA VAL A 155 14.99 12.37 13.31
C VAL A 155 14.60 12.86 14.69
N GLU A 156 13.89 13.99 14.78
CA GLU A 156 13.56 14.61 16.08
C GLU A 156 12.71 13.70 16.96
N GLU A 157 11.79 12.93 16.40
CA GLU A 157 10.91 12.03 17.15
C GLU A 157 11.68 10.88 17.79
N ILE A 158 12.72 10.40 17.10
CA ILE A 158 13.58 9.35 17.59
C ILE A 158 14.59 9.92 18.59
N LEU A 159 15.23 11.04 18.29
CA LEU A 159 16.17 11.69 19.20
C LEU A 159 15.51 12.11 20.53
N ALA A 160 14.24 12.52 20.48
CA ALA A 160 13.47 12.89 21.67
C ALA A 160 13.35 11.76 22.72
N GLN A 161 13.62 10.50 22.37
CA GLN A 161 13.62 9.37 23.31
C GLN A 161 14.75 9.46 24.35
N TRP A 162 15.82 10.20 24.06
CA TRP A 162 16.96 10.35 24.98
C TRP A 162 16.98 11.69 25.70
N SER A 163 16.70 12.79 25.00
CA SER A 163 16.73 14.13 25.60
C SER A 163 16.00 15.17 24.75
N LYS A 164 15.47 16.21 25.40
CA LYS A 164 15.00 17.42 24.72
C LYS A 164 16.15 18.28 24.17
N GLN A 165 17.35 18.17 24.75
CA GLN A 165 18.53 18.89 24.27
C GLN A 165 19.21 18.08 23.17
N ARG A 166 19.19 18.60 21.94
CA ARG A 166 19.70 17.90 20.74
C ARG A 166 21.08 17.30 20.93
N LYS A 167 22.05 18.04 21.49
CA LYS A 167 23.42 17.55 21.71
C LYS A 167 23.47 16.29 22.58
N GLN A 168 22.65 16.23 23.64
CA GLN A 168 22.58 15.06 24.51
C GLN A 168 21.79 13.92 23.87
N ALA A 169 20.73 14.25 23.13
CA ALA A 169 19.96 13.28 22.38
C ALA A 169 20.81 12.52 21.35
N VAL A 170 21.63 13.25 20.59
CA VAL A 170 22.57 12.68 19.61
C VAL A 170 23.57 11.76 20.30
N LYS A 171 24.17 12.17 21.43
CA LYS A 171 25.08 11.31 22.20
C LYS A 171 24.41 10.03 22.70
N GLY A 172 23.18 10.13 23.20
CA GLY A 172 22.40 8.98 23.65
C GLY A 172 22.12 8.00 22.51
N TYR A 173 21.70 8.52 21.37
CA TYR A 173 21.50 7.75 20.15
C TYR A 173 22.80 7.10 19.64
N GLU A 174 23.93 7.83 19.62
CA GLU A 174 25.22 7.29 19.19
C GLU A 174 25.64 6.10 20.05
N ARG A 175 25.52 6.24 21.38
CA ARG A 175 25.78 5.15 22.33
C ARG A 175 24.86 3.96 22.05
N PHE A 176 23.56 4.19 21.89
CA PHE A 176 22.59 3.15 21.60
C PHE A 176 22.92 2.36 20.31
N VAL A 177 23.32 3.06 19.24
CA VAL A 177 23.75 2.43 17.98
C VAL A 177 25.06 1.66 18.16
N ALA A 178 26.04 2.25 18.87
CA ALA A 178 27.32 1.61 19.15
C ALA A 178 27.16 0.32 19.97
N ASP A 179 26.28 0.31 20.97
CA ASP A 179 25.96 -0.86 21.78
C ASP A 179 25.38 -2.01 20.93
N GLY A 180 24.80 -1.72 19.76
CA GLY A 180 24.32 -2.73 18.83
C GLY A 180 25.42 -3.39 17.96
N LEU A 181 26.64 -2.83 17.92
CA LEU A 181 27.77 -3.41 17.17
C LEU A 181 28.29 -4.69 17.82
N SER A 182 28.26 -4.77 19.15
CA SER A 182 28.69 -5.95 19.92
C SER A 182 27.66 -7.08 19.88
N GLN A 183 26.39 -6.78 19.60
CA GLN A 183 25.28 -7.74 19.65
C GLN A 183 25.19 -8.69 18.44
N GLY A 184 26.20 -8.72 17.56
CA GLY A 184 26.26 -9.67 16.45
C GLY A 184 25.03 -9.64 15.52
N HIS A 185 24.74 -10.78 14.90
CA HIS A 185 23.58 -10.96 14.03
C HIS A 185 22.35 -11.35 14.88
N MET A 186 21.45 -10.39 15.10
CA MET A 186 20.24 -10.60 15.90
C MET A 186 19.17 -11.37 15.11
N GLU A 187 19.05 -12.68 15.34
CA GLU A 187 18.10 -13.58 14.64
C GLU A 187 16.64 -13.10 14.72
N LYS A 188 16.24 -12.50 15.84
CA LYS A 188 14.87 -11.99 16.05
C LYS A 188 14.37 -11.01 14.98
N TYR A 189 15.23 -10.24 14.31
CA TYR A 189 14.81 -9.35 13.21
C TYR A 189 14.60 -10.09 11.87
N TYR A 190 15.04 -11.34 11.80
CA TYR A 190 14.87 -12.24 10.66
C TYR A 190 13.79 -13.29 10.92
N GLU A 191 13.50 -13.62 12.18
CA GLU A 191 12.39 -14.45 12.65
C GLU A 191 11.05 -13.71 12.56
N VAL A 192 10.63 -13.46 11.33
CA VAL A 192 9.35 -12.78 11.08
C VAL A 192 8.22 -13.80 11.12
N LYS A 193 7.33 -13.72 12.11
CA LYS A 193 6.12 -14.57 12.21
C LYS A 193 5.29 -14.42 10.94
N LYS A 194 4.97 -15.56 10.31
CA LYS A 194 4.29 -15.66 9.00
C LYS A 194 4.93 -14.81 7.88
N GLN A 195 6.21 -14.43 8.01
CA GLN A 195 6.93 -13.47 7.16
C GLN A 195 6.29 -12.06 7.06
N ARG A 196 5.34 -11.71 7.95
CA ARG A 196 4.54 -10.48 7.91
C ARG A 196 4.59 -9.65 9.18
N TYR A 197 4.93 -10.23 10.33
CA TYR A 197 4.83 -9.57 11.62
C TYR A 197 6.14 -9.62 12.41
N LEU A 198 6.43 -8.54 13.11
CA LEU A 198 7.46 -8.43 14.13
C LEU A 198 6.81 -7.78 15.37
N GLY A 199 6.49 -8.59 16.37
CA GLY A 199 5.65 -8.25 17.52
C GLY A 199 5.33 -9.48 18.36
N GLU A 200 4.93 -9.26 19.61
CA GLU A 200 4.50 -10.32 20.52
C GLU A 200 3.22 -11.02 20.05
N ASP A 201 2.91 -12.21 20.59
CA ASP A 201 1.76 -13.00 20.16
C ASP A 201 0.44 -12.22 20.28
N GLU A 202 0.24 -11.49 21.38
CA GLU A 202 -0.94 -10.64 21.58
C GLU A 202 -1.11 -9.57 20.49
N PHE A 203 -0.01 -8.97 20.03
CA PHE A 203 -0.04 -8.01 18.92
C PHE A 203 -0.43 -8.69 17.61
N VAL A 204 0.16 -9.85 17.33
CA VAL A 204 -0.13 -10.60 16.11
C VAL A 204 -1.59 -11.04 16.07
N ASP A 205 -2.10 -11.57 17.18
CA ASP A 205 -3.46 -12.07 17.31
C ASP A 205 -4.47 -10.94 17.14
N ARG A 206 -4.27 -9.82 17.83
CA ARG A 206 -5.13 -8.62 17.69
C ARG A 206 -5.20 -8.12 16.25
N ILE A 207 -4.07 -8.09 15.54
CA ILE A 207 -4.06 -7.65 14.13
C ILE A 207 -4.72 -8.67 13.21
N GLU A 208 -4.53 -9.96 13.43
CA GLU A 208 -5.19 -11.00 12.62
C GLU A 208 -6.70 -11.04 12.88
N GLU A 209 -7.15 -10.80 14.11
CA GLU A 209 -8.57 -10.64 14.47
C GLU A 209 -9.17 -9.43 13.75
N GLN A 210 -8.55 -8.25 13.85
CA GLN A 210 -8.98 -7.06 13.12
C GLN A 210 -8.99 -7.26 11.60
N LEU A 211 -8.06 -8.04 11.05
CA LEU A 211 -8.04 -8.38 9.63
C LEU A 211 -9.16 -9.36 9.26
N SER A 212 -9.50 -10.30 10.13
CA SER A 212 -10.63 -11.21 9.95
C SER A 212 -11.96 -10.47 10.03
N GLU A 213 -12.09 -9.52 10.95
CA GLU A 213 -13.24 -8.62 11.07
C GLU A 213 -13.34 -7.71 9.82
N ALA A 214 -12.24 -7.13 9.37
CA ALA A 214 -12.21 -6.34 8.13
C ALA A 214 -12.44 -7.19 6.87
N GLU A 215 -12.08 -8.49 6.86
CA GLU A 215 -12.40 -9.43 5.77
C GLU A 215 -13.87 -9.86 5.82
N THR A 216 -14.49 -9.91 7.00
CA THR A 216 -15.93 -10.17 7.16
C THR A 216 -16.80 -8.93 6.91
N GLU A 217 -16.25 -7.72 7.10
CA GLU A 217 -16.85 -6.45 6.68
C GLU A 217 -16.48 -6.03 5.24
N ALA A 218 -15.54 -6.71 4.59
CA ALA A 218 -15.18 -6.41 3.21
C ALA A 218 -16.44 -6.53 2.32
N PRO A 219 -16.68 -5.57 1.39
CA PRO A 219 -17.87 -5.60 0.57
C PRO A 219 -17.91 -6.92 -0.16
N VAL A 220 -18.93 -7.70 0.17
CA VAL A 220 -19.31 -8.93 -0.50
C VAL A 220 -19.10 -8.71 -2.00
N ARG A 221 -18.23 -9.51 -2.64
CA ARG A 221 -17.97 -9.37 -4.07
C ARG A 221 -19.24 -9.74 -4.84
N ILE A 222 -20.07 -8.74 -5.08
CA ILE A 222 -21.23 -8.82 -5.95
C ILE A 222 -20.70 -8.64 -7.38
N THR A 223 -20.91 -9.67 -8.20
CA THR A 223 -20.47 -9.71 -9.59
C THR A 223 -21.43 -8.95 -10.51
N MET A 224 -20.95 -8.54 -11.70
CA MET A 224 -21.84 -7.95 -12.71
C MET A 224 -23.00 -8.86 -13.10
N THR A 225 -22.81 -10.18 -13.07
CA THR A 225 -23.86 -11.16 -13.39
C THR A 225 -24.98 -11.14 -12.35
N GLU A 226 -24.64 -11.07 -11.06
CA GLU A 226 -25.62 -10.99 -9.98
C GLU A 226 -26.37 -9.66 -10.01
N ILE A 227 -25.66 -8.55 -10.23
CA ILE A 227 -26.28 -7.23 -10.39
C ILE A 227 -27.26 -7.25 -11.56
N MET A 228 -26.85 -7.83 -12.69
CA MET A 228 -27.70 -7.92 -13.87
C MET A 228 -28.92 -8.81 -13.66
N GLY A 229 -28.80 -9.90 -12.89
CA GLY A 229 -29.94 -10.72 -12.49
C GLY A 229 -30.97 -9.91 -11.69
N GLU A 230 -30.52 -9.15 -10.69
CA GLU A 230 -31.42 -8.33 -9.87
C GLU A 230 -32.00 -7.13 -10.63
N VAL A 231 -31.24 -6.50 -11.52
CA VAL A 231 -31.75 -5.42 -12.38
C VAL A 231 -32.78 -5.97 -13.36
N ALA A 232 -32.52 -7.13 -13.96
CA ALA A 232 -33.44 -7.82 -14.87
C ALA A 232 -34.75 -8.17 -14.18
N SER A 233 -34.69 -8.86 -13.05
CA SER A 233 -35.87 -9.21 -12.24
C SER A 233 -36.61 -7.97 -11.74
N GLY A 234 -35.87 -6.97 -11.25
CA GLY A 234 -36.43 -5.74 -10.70
C GLY A 234 -37.20 -4.90 -11.72
N TRP A 235 -36.95 -5.07 -13.02
CA TRP A 235 -37.65 -4.36 -14.10
C TRP A 235 -38.38 -5.27 -15.08
N ASN A 236 -38.49 -6.58 -14.75
CA ASN A 236 -39.14 -7.59 -15.58
C ASN A 236 -38.66 -7.58 -17.05
N MET A 237 -37.33 -7.52 -17.23
CA MET A 237 -36.68 -7.50 -18.54
C MET A 237 -35.52 -8.48 -18.55
N ALA A 238 -35.43 -9.32 -19.57
CA ALA A 238 -34.34 -10.30 -19.65
C ALA A 238 -32.96 -9.62 -19.68
N ALA A 239 -31.98 -10.19 -18.96
CA ALA A 239 -30.62 -9.64 -18.92
C ALA A 239 -29.98 -9.54 -20.33
N SER A 240 -30.32 -10.48 -21.22
CA SER A 240 -29.91 -10.48 -22.63
C SER A 240 -30.47 -9.29 -23.42
N GLU A 241 -31.69 -8.84 -23.11
CA GLU A 241 -32.29 -7.65 -23.72
C GLU A 241 -31.59 -6.38 -23.26
N ILE A 242 -31.26 -6.28 -21.97
CA ILE A 242 -30.48 -5.17 -21.43
C ILE A 242 -29.08 -5.15 -22.05
N GLN A 243 -28.44 -6.31 -22.27
CA GLN A 243 -27.13 -6.40 -22.96
C GLN A 243 -27.20 -6.27 -24.48
N SER A 244 -28.40 -6.28 -25.07
CA SER A 244 -28.57 -6.24 -26.52
C SER A 244 -28.05 -4.93 -27.12
N LYS A 245 -27.93 -4.86 -28.45
CA LYS A 245 -27.56 -3.63 -29.16
C LYS A 245 -28.67 -2.56 -29.17
N ARG A 246 -29.90 -2.88 -28.74
CA ARG A 246 -31.04 -1.95 -28.72
C ARG A 246 -30.76 -0.69 -27.89
N ARG A 247 -31.20 0.46 -28.40
CA ARG A 247 -30.97 1.79 -27.82
C ARG A 247 -32.24 2.40 -27.21
N GLY A 248 -33.21 1.57 -26.83
CA GLY A 248 -34.41 2.06 -26.16
C GLY A 248 -34.08 2.75 -24.83
N ARG A 249 -34.97 3.68 -24.44
CA ARG A 249 -34.78 4.55 -23.27
C ARG A 249 -34.71 3.73 -21.98
N LEU A 250 -35.51 2.66 -21.89
CA LEU A 250 -35.54 1.77 -20.73
C LEU A 250 -34.25 0.96 -20.62
N GLU A 251 -33.78 0.33 -21.70
CA GLU A 251 -32.56 -0.48 -21.72
C GLU A 251 -31.31 0.37 -21.42
N ALA A 252 -31.27 1.61 -21.94
CA ALA A 252 -30.20 2.56 -21.60
C ALA A 252 -30.19 2.90 -20.12
N MET A 253 -31.36 3.14 -19.52
CA MET A 253 -31.49 3.39 -18.08
C MET A 253 -31.08 2.18 -17.26
N LEU A 254 -31.48 0.95 -17.64
CA LEU A 254 -31.13 -0.27 -16.88
C LEU A 254 -29.64 -0.59 -16.94
N ARG A 255 -28.97 -0.34 -18.06
CA ARG A 255 -27.49 -0.40 -18.15
C ARG A 255 -26.83 0.60 -17.19
N ALA A 256 -27.36 1.82 -17.12
CA ALA A 256 -26.88 2.83 -16.19
C ALA A 256 -27.10 2.41 -14.73
N VAL A 257 -28.26 1.82 -14.40
CA VAL A 257 -28.55 1.30 -13.05
C VAL A 257 -27.56 0.20 -12.69
N ALA A 258 -27.35 -0.79 -13.56
CA ALA A 258 -26.40 -1.87 -13.32
C ALA A 258 -24.97 -1.35 -13.12
N ALA A 259 -24.55 -0.36 -13.91
CA ALA A 259 -23.23 0.25 -13.78
C ALA A 259 -23.08 1.11 -12.51
N HIS A 260 -24.12 1.84 -12.13
CA HIS A 260 -24.16 2.62 -10.89
C HIS A 260 -24.08 1.69 -9.67
N VAL A 261 -24.95 0.69 -9.59
CA VAL A 261 -24.94 -0.33 -8.53
C VAL A 261 -23.61 -1.08 -8.48
N GLY A 262 -23.04 -1.43 -9.63
CA GLY A 262 -21.72 -2.06 -9.70
C GLY A 262 -20.60 -1.24 -9.09
N ARG A 263 -20.65 0.08 -9.20
CA ARG A 263 -19.70 0.98 -8.52
C ARG A 263 -19.97 1.06 -7.02
N GLU A 264 -21.23 1.23 -6.64
CA GLU A 264 -21.63 1.48 -5.25
C GLU A 264 -21.37 0.28 -4.34
N ILE A 265 -21.68 -0.94 -4.79
CA ILE A 265 -21.58 -2.14 -3.92
C ILE A 265 -20.67 -3.25 -4.45
N GLY A 266 -20.34 -3.27 -5.75
CA GLY A 266 -19.50 -4.31 -6.35
C GLY A 266 -18.02 -3.94 -6.48
N GLY A 267 -17.64 -2.68 -6.25
CA GLY A 267 -16.29 -2.18 -6.56
C GLY A 267 -15.93 -2.32 -8.06
N ILE A 268 -16.93 -2.39 -8.93
CA ILE A 268 -16.79 -2.60 -10.37
C ILE A 268 -16.57 -1.25 -11.03
N THR A 269 -15.44 -1.11 -11.74
CA THR A 269 -15.16 0.11 -12.49
C THR A 269 -16.10 0.25 -13.69
N LEU A 270 -16.39 1.48 -14.11
CA LEU A 270 -17.18 1.73 -15.33
C LEU A 270 -16.61 1.03 -16.56
N THR A 271 -15.29 0.91 -16.67
CA THR A 271 -14.62 0.17 -17.75
C THR A 271 -15.02 -1.31 -17.75
N LYS A 272 -15.05 -1.95 -16.58
CA LYS A 272 -15.47 -3.36 -16.45
C LYS A 272 -16.96 -3.52 -16.74
N ALA A 273 -17.80 -2.62 -16.22
CA ALA A 273 -19.24 -2.63 -16.49
C ALA A 273 -19.54 -2.42 -17.98
N ALA A 274 -18.83 -1.50 -18.65
CA ALA A 274 -18.93 -1.24 -20.09
C ALA A 274 -18.58 -2.48 -20.92
N GLY A 275 -17.49 -3.16 -20.58
CA GLY A 275 -17.12 -4.44 -21.20
C GLY A 275 -18.20 -5.51 -21.04
N TYR A 276 -18.76 -5.66 -19.84
CA TYR A 276 -19.82 -6.63 -19.56
C TYR A 276 -21.13 -6.31 -20.30
N LEU A 277 -21.51 -5.03 -20.36
CA LEU A 277 -22.74 -4.55 -20.98
C LEU A 277 -22.62 -4.36 -22.50
N ARG A 278 -21.44 -4.64 -23.07
CA ARG A 278 -21.13 -4.47 -24.51
C ARG A 278 -21.39 -3.04 -24.98
N ARG A 279 -20.96 -2.05 -24.19
CA ARG A 279 -21.08 -0.61 -24.50
C ARG A 279 -19.74 0.09 -24.42
N ASP A 280 -19.62 1.18 -25.16
CA ASP A 280 -18.50 2.08 -25.01
C ASP A 280 -18.59 2.81 -23.66
N LEU A 281 -17.41 3.09 -23.08
CA LEU A 281 -17.28 3.71 -21.77
C LEU A 281 -17.94 5.09 -21.72
N ALA A 282 -17.85 5.87 -22.80
CA ALA A 282 -18.39 7.22 -22.86
C ALA A 282 -19.93 7.22 -22.75
N THR A 283 -20.61 6.39 -23.55
CA THR A 283 -22.06 6.22 -23.50
C THR A 283 -22.53 5.74 -22.13
N LEU A 284 -21.85 4.75 -21.54
CA LEU A 284 -22.23 4.25 -20.22
C LEU A 284 -22.02 5.30 -19.12
N SER A 285 -20.91 6.05 -19.18
CA SER A 285 -20.61 7.14 -18.25
C SER A 285 -21.67 8.25 -18.31
N THR A 286 -22.04 8.68 -19.52
CA THR A 286 -23.11 9.67 -19.73
C THR A 286 -24.44 9.15 -19.20
N GLY A 287 -24.78 7.88 -19.47
CA GLY A 287 -25.99 7.25 -18.95
C GLY A 287 -26.04 7.21 -17.41
N VAL A 288 -24.93 6.88 -16.76
CA VAL A 288 -24.82 6.87 -15.28
C VAL A 288 -25.02 8.27 -14.70
N ARG A 289 -24.39 9.30 -15.28
CA ARG A 289 -24.59 10.69 -14.83
C ARG A 289 -26.04 11.15 -14.99
N ALA A 290 -26.67 10.80 -16.11
CA ALA A 290 -28.08 11.12 -16.35
C ALA A 290 -29.01 10.39 -15.36
N LEU A 291 -28.71 9.13 -15.02
CA LEU A 291 -29.41 8.38 -13.98
C LEU A 291 -29.26 9.04 -12.60
N GLU A 292 -28.02 9.37 -12.21
CA GLU A 292 -27.72 10.01 -10.92
C GLU A 292 -28.46 11.34 -10.77
N GLN A 293 -28.55 12.14 -11.84
CA GLN A 293 -29.35 13.36 -11.84
C GLN A 293 -30.85 13.06 -11.72
N LYS A 294 -31.35 12.09 -12.50
CA LYS A 294 -32.76 11.69 -12.45
C LYS A 294 -33.17 11.14 -11.08
N MET A 295 -32.29 10.43 -10.37
CA MET A 295 -32.54 9.93 -9.00
C MET A 295 -32.66 11.06 -7.96
N LYS A 296 -32.19 12.28 -8.25
CA LYS A 296 -32.43 13.44 -7.39
C LYS A 296 -33.84 13.99 -7.56
N GLU A 297 -34.40 13.87 -8.76
CA GLU A 297 -35.70 14.43 -9.15
C GLU A 297 -36.85 13.42 -8.99
N ASP A 298 -36.56 12.12 -9.11
CA ASP A 298 -37.53 11.02 -9.04
C ASP A 298 -37.27 10.14 -7.80
N ALA A 299 -38.00 10.43 -6.72
CA ALA A 299 -37.90 9.70 -5.46
C ALA A 299 -38.28 8.21 -5.60
N LYS A 300 -39.22 7.87 -6.50
CA LYS A 300 -39.63 6.48 -6.73
C LYS A 300 -38.52 5.69 -7.40
N LEU A 301 -37.85 6.28 -8.39
CA LEU A 301 -36.70 5.67 -9.03
C LEU A 301 -35.56 5.46 -8.05
N ARG A 302 -35.26 6.47 -7.23
CA ARG A 302 -34.22 6.38 -6.19
C ARG A 302 -34.50 5.25 -5.20
N GLN A 303 -35.70 5.21 -4.62
CA GLN A 303 -36.10 4.17 -3.67
C GLN A 303 -36.03 2.78 -4.29
N ARG A 304 -36.35 2.64 -5.58
CA ARG A 304 -36.27 1.35 -6.30
C ARG A 304 -34.82 0.88 -6.50
N VAL A 305 -33.89 1.78 -6.78
CA VAL A 305 -32.45 1.48 -6.89
C VAL A 305 -31.86 1.14 -5.52
N GLU A 306 -32.21 1.90 -4.47
CA GLU A 306 -31.78 1.63 -3.09
C GLU A 306 -32.32 0.26 -2.60
N SER A 307 -33.58 -0.06 -2.90
CA SER A 307 -34.17 -1.37 -2.56
C SER A 307 -33.46 -2.52 -3.28
N LEU A 308 -33.02 -2.30 -4.52
CA LEU A 308 -32.22 -3.29 -5.27
C LEU A 308 -30.85 -3.50 -4.61
N ILE A 309 -30.19 -2.42 -4.19
CA ILE A 309 -28.93 -2.48 -3.45
C ILE A 309 -29.11 -3.28 -2.15
N GLU A 310 -30.19 -3.05 -1.41
CA GLU A 310 -30.46 -3.77 -0.16
C GLU A 310 -30.76 -5.25 -0.38
N ARG A 311 -31.51 -5.63 -1.43
CA ARG A 311 -31.71 -7.05 -1.76
C ARG A 311 -30.40 -7.76 -2.10
N LEU A 312 -29.54 -7.12 -2.89
CA LEU A 312 -28.21 -7.65 -3.23
C LEU A 312 -27.32 -7.85 -1.99
N LYS A 313 -27.49 -7.03 -0.94
CA LYS A 313 -26.81 -7.21 0.35
C LYS A 313 -27.46 -8.28 1.22
N GLN A 314 -28.79 -8.37 1.24
CA GLN A 314 -29.56 -9.27 2.13
C GLN A 314 -29.47 -10.74 1.74
N GLY A 315 -29.39 -11.08 0.44
CA GLY A 315 -29.26 -12.46 -0.05
C GLY A 315 -27.96 -13.17 0.35
N ARG A 316 -27.11 -12.53 1.16
CA ARG A 316 -25.78 -13.00 1.58
C ARG A 316 -25.65 -13.16 3.10
N LYS A 317 -26.73 -12.96 3.89
CA LYS A 317 -26.73 -13.37 5.31
C LYS A 317 -26.76 -14.91 5.41
N LYS A 318 -25.60 -15.48 5.77
CA LYS A 318 -25.38 -16.86 6.28
C LYS A 318 -25.60 -18.00 5.27
N HIS A 319 -24.51 -18.47 4.67
CA HIS A 319 -24.31 -19.91 4.48
C HIS A 319 -22.87 -20.25 4.87
N TYR A 320 -22.72 -20.65 6.14
CA TYR A 320 -21.64 -21.51 6.56
C TYR A 320 -22.11 -22.95 6.32
N GLN A 321 -21.37 -23.69 5.50
CA GLN A 321 -21.10 -25.11 5.71
C GLN A 321 -19.59 -25.28 5.69
#